data_AF-A0A1G2ZAL4-F1
#
_entry.id   AF-A0A1G2ZAL4-F1
#
_cell.length_a   1.000
_cell.length_b   1.000
_cell.length_c   1.000
_cell.angle_alpha   90.00
_cell.angle_beta   90.00
_cell.angle_gamma   90.00
#
_symmetry.space_group_name_H-M   'P 1'
#
loop_
_entity.id
_entity.type
_entity.pdbx_description
1 polymer ?
#
loop_
_entity_poly.entity_id
_entity_poly.type
_entity_poly.pdbx_seq_one_letter_code
_entity_poly.pdbx_strand_id
1 'polypeptide(L)'
;MESGGRNKSVRWELELSGYKANVAFKGIVDTFSRDWNPGQTVSFLGALVGGCIDFKHRTERVGDKNLARLERYGFWQQILNKIGAAKLAGREHVKTVERAKEWVGRQVSGTLQMLHAALGAEVLLPYIVDVCTDADRLRPEHLRAIAEYRREVAGQSEIDVASLRAACDESGVPLEGDGQ
;
A
#
# COMPACT_ATOMS: atom_id res chain seq x y z
N MET A 1 -18.33 23.99 -19.63
CA MET A 1 -17.05 24.72 -19.72
C MET A 1 -17.24 26.08 -19.05
N GLU A 2 -16.42 26.38 -18.04
CA GLU A 2 -16.62 27.50 -17.10
C GLU A 2 -16.64 28.91 -17.74
N SER A 3 -16.14 29.07 -18.97
CA SER A 3 -16.11 30.35 -19.67
C SER A 3 -17.27 30.57 -20.67
N GLY A 4 -18.19 29.61 -20.82
CA GLY A 4 -19.21 29.67 -21.89
C GLY A 4 -18.61 29.78 -23.30
N GLY A 5 -17.37 29.30 -23.51
CA GLY A 5 -16.64 29.36 -24.78
C GLY A 5 -15.89 30.68 -25.04
N ARG A 6 -15.96 31.66 -24.13
CA ARG A 6 -15.27 32.96 -24.29
C ARG A 6 -13.75 32.86 -24.18
N ASN A 7 -13.27 31.89 -23.40
CA ASN A 7 -11.85 31.61 -23.25
C ASN A 7 -11.58 30.15 -23.61
N LYS A 8 -10.64 29.93 -24.52
CA LYS A 8 -10.04 28.62 -24.78
C LYS A 8 -9.12 28.28 -23.61
N SER A 9 -9.70 27.81 -22.51
CA SER A 9 -8.97 27.33 -21.35
C SER A 9 -9.08 25.81 -21.23
N VAL A 10 -8.01 25.19 -20.76
CA VAL A 10 -7.99 23.79 -20.36
C VAL A 10 -7.75 23.80 -18.86
N ARG A 11 -8.57 23.06 -18.10
CA ARG A 11 -8.42 22.88 -16.66
C ARG A 11 -7.88 21.48 -16.40
N TRP A 12 -6.78 21.39 -15.67
CA TRP A 12 -6.26 20.13 -15.14
C TRP A 12 -6.38 20.18 -13.63
N GLU A 13 -6.90 19.10 -13.06
CA GLU A 13 -7.18 18.99 -11.64
C GLU A 13 -6.53 17.74 -11.09
N LEU A 14 -5.98 17.86 -9.88
CA LEU A 14 -5.42 16.75 -9.14
C LEU A 14 -6.09 16.70 -7.77
N GLU A 15 -6.91 15.69 -7.56
CA GLU A 15 -7.51 15.41 -6.26
C GLU A 15 -6.57 14.49 -5.46
N LEU A 16 -6.26 14.90 -4.22
CA LEU A 16 -5.40 14.14 -3.32
C LEU A 16 -6.12 13.92 -2.00
N SER A 17 -5.89 12.75 -1.40
CA SER A 17 -6.42 12.41 -0.08
C SER A 17 -5.35 11.79 0.82
N GLY A 18 -5.64 11.76 2.13
CA GLY A 18 -4.82 11.13 3.16
C GLY A 18 -3.35 11.58 3.14
N TYR A 19 -2.44 10.62 3.06
CA TYR A 19 -1.00 10.87 3.09
C TYR A 19 -0.53 11.80 1.95
N LYS A 20 -1.02 11.59 0.71
CA LYS A 20 -0.59 12.39 -0.44
C LYS A 20 -1.04 13.84 -0.31
N ALA A 21 -2.25 14.08 0.17
CA ALA A 21 -2.76 15.43 0.44
C ALA A 21 -1.89 16.15 1.48
N ASN A 22 -1.53 15.47 2.58
CA ASN A 22 -0.67 16.04 3.61
C ASN A 22 0.74 16.37 3.08
N VAL A 23 1.35 15.50 2.27
CA VAL A 23 2.66 15.76 1.66
C VAL A 23 2.59 16.95 0.70
N ALA A 24 1.56 17.01 -0.16
CA ALA A 24 1.36 18.15 -1.05
C ALA A 24 1.17 19.45 -0.27
N PHE A 25 0.35 19.43 0.77
CA PHE A 25 0.10 20.58 1.64
C PHE A 25 1.38 21.10 2.29
N LYS A 26 2.22 20.21 2.85
CA LYS A 26 3.52 20.58 3.42
C LYS A 26 4.43 21.21 2.37
N GLY A 27 4.55 20.60 1.19
CA GLY A 27 5.34 21.15 0.09
C GLY A 27 4.85 22.53 -0.35
N ILE A 28 3.54 22.76 -0.37
CA ILE A 28 2.94 24.08 -0.62
C ILE A 28 3.36 25.06 0.47
N VAL A 29 3.19 24.72 1.75
CA VAL A 29 3.59 25.56 2.90
C VAL A 29 5.07 25.91 2.86
N ASP A 30 5.93 24.95 2.49
CA ASP A 30 7.38 25.15 2.36
C ASP A 30 7.73 26.19 1.26
N THR A 31 6.89 26.36 0.24
CA THR A 31 7.08 27.45 -0.75
C THR A 31 6.78 28.84 -0.20
N PHE A 32 6.08 28.96 0.94
CA PHE A 32 5.74 30.24 1.56
C PHE A 32 6.71 30.66 2.67
N SER A 33 7.46 29.72 3.26
CA SER A 33 8.08 29.92 4.57
C SER A 33 9.46 30.57 4.57
N ARG A 34 10.08 30.81 3.40
CA ARG A 34 11.46 31.35 3.34
C ARG A 34 11.66 32.68 2.63
N ASP A 35 10.75 33.07 1.76
CA ASP A 35 10.64 34.37 1.08
C ASP A 35 9.60 34.12 -0.01
N TRP A 36 8.36 34.55 0.21
CA TRP A 36 7.27 34.13 -0.66
C TRP A 36 7.52 34.52 -2.13
N ASN A 37 7.67 33.50 -2.98
CA ASN A 37 7.79 33.65 -4.41
C ASN A 37 6.61 32.94 -5.10
N PRO A 38 5.64 33.69 -5.65
CA PRO A 38 4.49 33.11 -6.35
C PRO A 38 4.89 32.14 -7.47
N GLY A 39 6.01 32.40 -8.15
CA GLY A 39 6.53 31.55 -9.22
C GLY A 39 6.94 30.15 -8.72
N GLN A 40 7.47 30.04 -7.50
CA GLN A 40 7.81 28.74 -6.91
C GLN A 40 6.57 27.92 -6.57
N THR A 41 5.54 28.55 -5.97
CA THR A 41 4.27 27.88 -5.68
C THR A 41 3.57 27.43 -6.97
N VAL A 42 3.52 28.28 -8.00
CA VAL A 42 2.94 27.93 -9.31
C VAL A 42 3.69 26.78 -9.95
N SER A 43 5.03 26.81 -9.91
CA SER A 43 5.86 25.71 -10.45
C SER A 43 5.64 24.41 -9.67
N PHE A 44 5.53 24.46 -8.34
CA PHE A 44 5.27 23.27 -7.52
C PHE A 44 3.90 22.65 -7.83
N LEU A 45 2.84 23.47 -7.86
CA LEU A 45 1.48 23.02 -8.20
C LEU A 45 1.41 22.47 -9.63
N GLY A 46 2.01 23.19 -10.58
CA GLY A 46 2.11 22.76 -11.97
C GLY A 46 2.85 21.43 -12.11
N ALA A 47 3.96 21.26 -11.38
CA ALA A 47 4.73 20.03 -11.39
C ALA A 47 3.94 18.85 -10.79
N LEU A 48 3.16 19.06 -9.73
CA LEU A 48 2.31 18.01 -9.16
C LEU A 48 1.28 17.49 -10.17
N VAL A 49 0.56 18.41 -10.81
CA VAL A 49 -0.45 18.04 -11.82
C VAL A 49 0.21 17.42 -13.05
N GLY A 50 1.27 18.06 -13.56
CA GLY A 50 2.02 17.59 -14.73
C GLY A 50 2.68 16.22 -14.52
N GLY A 51 3.15 15.94 -13.30
CA GLY A 51 3.75 14.65 -12.96
C GLY A 51 2.75 13.48 -12.94
N CYS A 52 1.45 13.76 -12.78
CA CYS A 52 0.40 12.75 -12.73
C CYS A 52 -0.13 12.33 -14.11
N ILE A 53 0.19 13.07 -15.17
CA ILE A 53 -0.29 12.82 -16.53
C ILE A 53 0.92 12.56 -17.44
N ASP A 54 0.83 11.53 -18.29
CA ASP A 54 1.87 11.25 -19.27
C ASP A 54 1.26 10.89 -20.63
N PHE A 55 1.36 11.80 -21.60
CA PHE A 55 0.92 11.57 -22.97
C PHE A 55 2.03 10.86 -23.72
N LYS A 56 1.79 9.62 -24.14
CA LYS A 56 2.80 8.78 -24.80
C LYS A 56 2.33 8.20 -26.14
N HIS A 57 3.27 8.10 -27.08
CA HIS A 57 3.06 7.45 -28.36
C HIS A 57 2.87 5.95 -28.16
N ARG A 58 1.71 5.40 -28.60
CA ARG A 58 1.44 3.95 -28.54
C ARG A 58 1.86 3.20 -29.82
N THR A 59 2.22 3.94 -30.86
CA THR A 59 2.29 3.42 -32.24
C THR A 59 3.69 3.02 -32.68
N GLU A 60 4.74 3.50 -32.02
CA GLU A 60 6.11 3.35 -32.51
C GLU A 60 6.76 2.00 -32.15
N ARG A 61 6.15 1.23 -31.25
CA ARG A 61 6.55 -0.13 -30.90
C ARG A 61 5.32 -1.02 -30.74
N VAL A 62 4.85 -1.59 -31.86
CA VAL A 62 3.74 -2.54 -31.85
C VAL A 62 4.07 -3.68 -30.88
N GLY A 63 3.31 -3.75 -29.78
CA GLY A 63 3.42 -4.81 -28.77
C GLY A 63 4.14 -4.45 -27.46
N ASP A 64 4.76 -3.27 -27.33
CA ASP A 64 5.38 -2.88 -26.04
C ASP A 64 4.29 -2.49 -25.03
N LYS A 65 4.04 -3.38 -24.06
CA LYS A 65 3.08 -3.17 -22.97
C LYS A 65 3.66 -2.27 -21.85
N ASN A 66 4.96 -2.02 -21.85
CA ASN A 66 5.60 -1.24 -20.80
C ASN A 66 5.51 0.25 -21.10
N LEU A 67 4.48 0.90 -20.57
CA LEU A 67 4.24 2.34 -20.71
C LEU A 67 5.45 3.20 -20.32
N ALA A 68 6.32 2.77 -19.40
CA ALA A 68 7.48 3.55 -18.99
C ALA A 68 8.50 3.75 -20.13
N ARG A 69 8.57 2.79 -21.07
CA ARG A 69 9.53 2.80 -22.20
C ARG A 69 9.04 3.57 -23.42
N LEU A 70 7.75 3.90 -23.46
CA LEU A 70 7.16 4.64 -24.56
C LEU A 70 7.61 6.10 -24.55
N GLU A 71 7.80 6.64 -25.74
CA GLU A 71 8.18 8.04 -25.95
C GLU A 71 7.01 8.97 -25.64
N ARG A 72 7.32 10.13 -25.07
CA ARG A 72 6.35 11.16 -24.70
C ARG A 72 6.07 12.08 -25.89
N TYR A 73 4.82 12.50 -26.06
CA TYR A 73 4.49 13.50 -27.07
C TYR A 73 5.25 14.82 -26.84
N GLY A 74 5.77 15.40 -27.92
CA GLY A 74 6.55 16.64 -27.87
C GLY A 74 5.80 17.82 -27.24
N PHE A 75 4.49 17.98 -27.52
CA PHE A 75 3.69 19.05 -26.92
C PHE A 75 3.62 18.93 -25.38
N TRP A 76 3.54 17.70 -24.86
CA TRP A 76 3.49 17.46 -23.43
C TRP A 76 4.84 17.74 -22.79
N GLN A 77 5.93 17.32 -23.44
CA GLN A 77 7.28 17.65 -22.97
C GLN A 77 7.50 19.17 -22.90
N GLN A 78 6.99 19.94 -23.87
CA GLN A 78 7.07 21.41 -23.83
C GLN A 78 6.29 22.01 -22.63
N ILE A 79 5.14 21.45 -22.29
CA ILE A 79 4.37 21.87 -21.11
C ILE A 79 5.16 21.55 -19.83
N LEU A 80 5.65 20.31 -19.68
CA LEU A 80 6.45 19.90 -18.53
C LEU A 80 7.75 20.70 -18.38
N ASN A 81 8.39 21.12 -19.47
CA ASN A 81 9.57 21.98 -19.40
C ASN A 81 9.25 23.37 -18.80
N LYS A 82 7.99 23.83 -18.87
CA LYS A 82 7.56 25.11 -18.29
C LYS A 82 7.09 24.98 -16.85
N ILE A 83 6.36 23.92 -16.53
CA ILE A 83 5.69 23.77 -15.22
C ILE A 83 6.39 22.75 -14.30
N GLY A 84 7.33 21.96 -14.81
CA GLY A 84 7.97 20.86 -14.10
C GLY A 84 7.15 19.56 -14.12
N ALA A 85 7.70 18.51 -13.50
CA ALA A 85 7.03 17.24 -13.30
C ALA A 85 7.46 16.65 -11.95
N ALA A 86 6.53 16.56 -11.00
CA ALA A 86 6.77 16.02 -9.67
C ALA A 86 5.73 14.94 -9.37
N LYS A 87 6.21 13.76 -8.95
CA LYS A 87 5.33 12.69 -8.46
C LYS A 87 5.48 12.59 -6.95
N LEU A 88 4.36 12.66 -6.24
CA LEU A 88 4.33 12.33 -4.83
C LEU A 88 4.63 10.85 -4.68
N ALA A 89 5.75 10.53 -4.05
CA ALA A 89 6.08 9.16 -3.70
C ALA A 89 4.90 8.57 -2.91
N GLY A 90 4.41 7.40 -3.35
CA GLY A 90 3.50 6.63 -2.52
C GLY A 90 4.21 6.26 -1.23
N ARG A 91 3.48 6.22 -0.12
CA ARG A 91 4.02 5.59 1.09
C ARG A 91 4.41 4.17 0.72
N GLU A 92 5.66 3.79 1.02
CA GLU A 92 6.06 2.40 0.88
C GLU A 92 5.11 1.55 1.72
N HIS A 93 4.41 0.64 1.07
CA HIS A 93 3.46 -0.21 1.77
C HIS A 93 4.26 -1.25 2.55
N VAL A 94 4.49 -0.98 3.83
CA VAL A 94 5.13 -1.95 4.72
C VAL A 94 4.25 -3.20 4.77
N LYS A 95 4.81 -4.30 4.28
CA LYS A 95 4.21 -5.63 4.40
C LYS A 95 4.46 -6.10 5.83
N THR A 96 3.39 -6.37 6.57
CA THR A 96 3.45 -7.00 7.90
C THR A 96 2.67 -8.30 7.88
N VAL A 97 2.92 -9.19 8.83
CA VAL A 97 2.22 -10.48 8.93
C VAL A 97 0.73 -10.26 9.24
N GLU A 98 0.40 -9.29 10.08
CA GLU A 98 -0.97 -8.92 10.47
C GLU A 98 -1.77 -8.48 9.24
N ARG A 99 -1.18 -7.60 8.42
CA ARG A 99 -1.82 -7.13 7.18
C ARG A 99 -2.00 -8.26 6.18
N ALA A 100 -1.05 -9.20 6.12
CA ALA A 100 -1.19 -10.38 5.28
C ALA A 100 -2.34 -11.27 5.78
N LYS A 101 -2.47 -11.50 7.10
CA LYS A 101 -3.59 -12.24 7.70
C LYS A 101 -4.93 -11.58 7.39
N GLU A 102 -5.03 -10.26 7.59
CA GLU A 102 -6.23 -9.48 7.28
C GLU A 102 -6.59 -9.58 5.78
N TRP A 103 -5.60 -9.45 4.90
CA TRP A 103 -5.82 -9.57 3.46
C TRP A 103 -6.32 -10.97 3.08
N VAL A 104 -5.73 -12.04 3.63
CA VAL A 104 -6.20 -13.42 3.41
C VAL A 104 -7.64 -13.57 3.88
N GLY A 105 -7.98 -13.10 5.09
CA GLY A 105 -9.33 -13.16 5.63
C GLY A 105 -10.36 -12.43 4.75
N ARG A 106 -10.00 -11.28 4.19
CA ARG A 106 -10.91 -10.47 3.37
C ARG A 106 -11.00 -10.91 1.91
N GLN A 107 -9.89 -11.32 1.31
CA GLN A 107 -9.80 -11.53 -0.16
C GLN A 107 -9.79 -13.00 -0.55
N VAL A 108 -9.35 -13.90 0.34
CA VAL A 108 -9.11 -15.31 0.01
C VAL A 108 -10.13 -16.24 0.67
N SER A 109 -10.87 -15.75 1.69
CA SER A 109 -11.86 -16.54 2.45
C SER A 109 -12.93 -17.21 1.57
N GLY A 110 -13.53 -16.48 0.62
CA GLY A 110 -14.54 -17.06 -0.28
C GLY A 110 -13.99 -18.23 -1.11
N THR A 111 -12.77 -18.09 -1.63
CA THR A 111 -12.10 -19.16 -2.38
C THR A 111 -11.77 -20.35 -1.48
N LEU A 112 -11.30 -20.11 -0.25
CA LEU A 112 -11.03 -21.18 0.72
C LEU A 112 -12.30 -21.91 1.13
N GLN A 113 -13.42 -21.21 1.30
CA GLN A 113 -14.72 -21.82 1.58
C GLN A 113 -15.19 -22.71 0.43
N MET A 114 -15.05 -22.23 -0.82
CA MET A 114 -15.37 -23.02 -2.01
C MET A 114 -14.52 -24.30 -2.07
N LEU A 115 -13.21 -24.19 -1.85
CA LEU A 115 -12.31 -25.34 -1.83
C LEU A 115 -12.63 -26.30 -0.68
N HIS A 116 -12.94 -25.76 0.50
CA HIS A 116 -13.31 -26.57 1.66
C HIS A 116 -14.61 -27.35 1.41
N ALA A 117 -15.62 -26.71 0.82
CA ALA A 117 -16.86 -27.37 0.45
C ALA A 117 -16.67 -28.47 -0.62
N ALA A 118 -15.72 -28.28 -1.54
CA ALA A 118 -15.46 -29.24 -2.61
C ALA A 118 -14.58 -30.42 -2.18
N LEU A 119 -13.56 -30.17 -1.35
CA LEU A 119 -12.50 -31.15 -1.03
C LEU A 119 -12.60 -31.72 0.39
N GLY A 120 -13.28 -31.01 1.30
CA GLY A 120 -13.22 -31.29 2.73
C GLY A 120 -11.88 -30.88 3.37
N ALA A 121 -11.87 -30.76 4.71
CA ALA A 121 -10.70 -30.32 5.46
C ALA A 121 -9.49 -31.27 5.32
N GLU A 122 -9.74 -32.58 5.29
CA GLU A 122 -8.70 -33.63 5.23
C GLU A 122 -7.84 -33.56 3.97
N VAL A 123 -8.42 -33.09 2.86
CA VAL A 123 -7.69 -32.94 1.58
C VAL A 123 -7.18 -31.51 1.41
N LEU A 124 -7.96 -30.52 1.85
CA LEU A 124 -7.59 -29.12 1.68
C LEU A 124 -6.39 -28.70 2.53
N LEU A 125 -6.29 -29.14 3.79
CA LEU A 125 -5.22 -28.71 4.68
C LEU A 125 -3.83 -29.18 4.22
N PRO A 126 -3.62 -30.47 3.85
CA PRO A 126 -2.36 -30.90 3.27
C PRO A 126 -2.01 -30.13 2.00
N TYR A 127 -2.99 -29.92 1.11
CA TYR A 127 -2.78 -29.13 -0.10
C TYR A 127 -2.31 -27.69 0.19
N ILE A 128 -2.91 -27.00 1.16
CA ILE A 128 -2.47 -25.65 1.55
C ILE A 128 -1.05 -25.69 2.12
N VAL A 129 -0.72 -26.69 2.95
CA VAL A 129 0.62 -26.85 3.51
C VAL A 129 1.64 -27.07 2.39
N ASP A 130 1.35 -27.98 1.46
CA ASP A 130 2.21 -28.26 0.31
C ASP A 130 2.41 -27.00 -0.53
N VAL A 131 1.35 -26.26 -0.86
CA VAL A 131 1.48 -24.99 -1.61
C VAL A 131 2.33 -23.95 -0.86
N CYS A 132 2.27 -23.93 0.48
CA CYS A 132 3.06 -23.02 1.30
C CYS A 132 4.53 -23.44 1.43
N THR A 133 4.86 -24.73 1.28
CA THR A 133 6.21 -25.28 1.42
C THR A 133 6.93 -25.52 0.10
N ASP A 134 6.20 -25.68 -1.01
CA ASP A 134 6.71 -26.14 -2.31
C ASP A 134 7.38 -25.04 -3.17
N ALA A 135 7.60 -23.84 -2.65
CA ALA A 135 8.34 -22.83 -3.42
C ALA A 135 9.03 -21.77 -2.57
N ASP A 136 10.28 -21.45 -2.94
CA ASP A 136 11.02 -20.28 -2.46
C ASP A 136 10.45 -18.98 -3.06
N ARG A 137 9.20 -18.67 -2.68
CA ARG A 137 8.47 -17.46 -3.09
C ARG A 137 8.65 -16.32 -2.08
N LEU A 138 9.33 -16.58 -0.98
CA LEU A 138 9.61 -15.57 0.02
C LEU A 138 10.69 -14.63 -0.53
N ARG A 139 10.35 -13.35 -0.58
CA ARG A 139 11.30 -12.30 -0.97
C ARG A 139 11.94 -11.72 0.29
N PRO A 140 13.06 -10.98 0.18
CA PRO A 140 13.72 -10.38 1.34
C PRO A 140 12.79 -9.53 2.21
N GLU A 141 11.80 -8.84 1.63
CA GLU A 141 10.79 -8.12 2.40
C GLU A 141 9.84 -9.02 3.20
N HIS A 142 9.54 -10.23 2.72
CA HIS A 142 8.74 -11.21 3.48
C HIS A 142 9.53 -11.76 4.66
N LEU A 143 10.81 -12.07 4.47
CA LEU A 143 11.69 -12.58 5.52
C LEU A 143 11.86 -11.54 6.65
N ARG A 144 12.02 -10.26 6.30
CA ARG A 144 12.06 -9.16 7.28
C ARG A 144 10.77 -9.07 8.10
N ALA A 145 9.62 -9.11 7.45
CA ALA A 145 8.32 -9.07 8.13
C ALA A 145 8.11 -10.27 9.06
N ILE A 146 8.53 -11.47 8.64
CA ILE A 146 8.47 -12.69 9.47
C ILE A 146 9.38 -12.56 10.70
N ALA A 147 10.59 -12.05 10.53
CA ALA A 147 11.56 -11.87 11.62
C ALA A 147 11.09 -10.81 12.63
N GLU A 148 10.47 -9.74 12.18
CA GLU A 148 9.84 -8.73 13.04
C GLU A 148 8.67 -9.34 13.84
N TYR A 149 7.73 -9.99 13.15
CA TYR A 149 6.59 -10.64 13.79
C TYR A 149 7.01 -11.67 14.85
N ARG A 150 7.99 -12.52 14.54
CA ARG A 150 8.50 -13.52 15.48
C ARG A 150 9.12 -12.88 16.73
N ARG A 151 9.79 -11.73 16.60
CA ARG A 151 10.33 -10.99 17.75
C ARG A 151 9.21 -10.42 18.61
N GLU A 152 8.16 -9.86 18.00
CA GLU A 152 7.00 -9.33 18.72
C GLU A 152 6.25 -10.43 19.47
N VAL A 153 5.97 -11.57 18.81
CA VAL A 153 5.30 -12.71 19.45
C VAL A 153 6.17 -13.35 20.54
N ALA A 154 7.48 -13.49 20.31
CA ALA A 154 8.40 -13.96 21.36
C ALA A 154 8.47 -12.99 22.55
N GLY A 155 8.39 -11.68 22.29
CA GLY A 155 8.30 -10.65 23.34
C GLY A 155 6.96 -10.63 24.08
N GLN A 156 5.91 -11.23 23.51
CA GLN A 156 4.62 -11.48 24.17
C GLN A 156 4.60 -12.80 24.95
N SER A 157 5.72 -13.53 24.99
CA SER A 157 5.85 -14.83 25.67
C SER A 157 6.40 -14.69 27.09
N GLU A 158 5.63 -14.07 27.96
CA GLU A 158 5.44 -14.60 29.31
C GLU A 158 3.93 -14.57 29.52
N ILE A 159 3.25 -15.70 29.28
CA ILE A 159 1.97 -15.91 29.96
C ILE A 159 2.37 -15.90 31.42
N ASP A 160 2.06 -14.81 32.12
CA ASP A 160 2.20 -14.78 33.56
C ASP A 160 1.28 -15.86 34.11
N VAL A 161 1.90 -16.98 34.49
CA VAL A 161 1.19 -18.16 35.02
C VAL A 161 0.38 -17.76 36.25
N ALA A 162 0.79 -16.71 36.99
CA ALA A 162 0.02 -16.16 38.09
C ALA A 162 -1.28 -15.49 37.61
N SER A 163 -1.22 -14.67 36.57
CA SER A 163 -2.40 -14.06 35.94
C SER A 163 -3.35 -15.09 35.33
N LEU A 164 -2.82 -16.18 34.74
CA LEU A 164 -3.63 -17.27 34.21
C LEU A 164 -4.32 -18.08 35.33
N ARG A 165 -3.60 -18.38 36.42
CA ARG A 165 -4.17 -19.05 37.60
C ARG A 165 -5.28 -18.21 38.25
N ALA A 166 -5.05 -16.92 38.45
CA ALA A 166 -6.04 -16.01 39.04
C ALA A 166 -7.36 -15.98 38.22
N ALA A 167 -7.26 -15.98 36.89
CA ALA A 167 -8.43 -16.01 36.01
C ALA A 167 -9.19 -17.36 36.06
N CYS A 168 -8.47 -18.47 36.22
CA CYS A 168 -9.07 -19.80 36.41
C CYS A 168 -9.78 -19.92 37.77
N ASP A 169 -9.18 -19.39 38.83
CA ASP A 169 -9.76 -19.36 40.18
C ASP A 169 -11.03 -18.51 40.23
N GLU A 170 -11.02 -17.31 39.63
CA GLU A 170 -12.21 -16.44 39.52
C GLU A 170 -13.33 -17.07 38.70
N SER A 171 -12.99 -17.90 37.71
CA SER A 171 -13.96 -18.59 36.84
C SER A 171 -14.41 -19.95 37.38
N GLY A 172 -13.88 -20.37 38.54
CA GLY A 172 -14.19 -21.67 39.15
C GLY A 172 -13.75 -22.88 38.30
N VAL A 173 -12.73 -22.70 37.45
CA VAL A 173 -12.18 -23.77 36.60
C VAL A 173 -11.04 -24.43 37.36
N PRO A 174 -11.21 -25.65 37.90
CA PRO A 174 -10.14 -26.33 38.62
C PRO A 174 -9.01 -26.70 37.65
N LEU A 175 -7.78 -26.35 38.01
CA LEU A 175 -6.58 -26.78 37.30
C LEU A 175 -6.09 -28.10 37.91
N GLU A 176 -5.78 -29.10 37.08
CA GLU A 176 -5.29 -30.39 37.57
C GLU A 176 -3.94 -30.21 38.29
N GLY A 177 -3.90 -30.50 39.60
CA GLY A 177 -2.69 -30.45 40.42
C GLY A 177 -2.86 -29.88 41.83
N ASP A 178 -3.96 -29.20 42.14
CA ASP A 178 -4.19 -28.58 43.48
C ASP A 178 -4.65 -29.57 44.56
N GLY A 179 -4.35 -30.86 44.36
CA GLY A 179 -4.68 -31.95 45.27
C GLY A 179 -3.51 -32.91 45.46
N GLN A 180 -2.43 -32.44 46.10
CA GLN A 180 -1.47 -33.27 46.83
C GLN A 180 -0.81 -32.48 47.95
#